data_AF-A0A1S2M961-F1
#
_entry.id   AF-A0A1S2M961-F1
#
_cell.length_a   1.000
_cell.length_b   1.000
_cell.length_c   1.000
_cell.angle_alpha   90.00
_cell.angle_beta   90.00
_cell.angle_gamma   90.00
#
_symmetry.space_group_name_H-M   'P 1'
#
loop_
_entity.id
_entity.type
_entity.pdbx_description
1 polymer ?
#
loop_
_entity_poly.entity_id
_entity_poly.type
_entity_poly.pdbx_seq_one_letter_code
_entity_poly.pdbx_strand_id
1 'polypeptide(L)'
;MAIVDITIIPIGTNEPSVSQYVAEIHQLLETYNDKVKYQLTPMSTIIEGELSVLFEVIQALHEVPFSKGVQRVATNIRIDDRRDKQLIMSEKIRSVEGKLNKS
;
A
#
# COMPACT_ATOMS: atom_id res chain seq x y z
N MET A 1 0.18 -14.27 6.15
CA MET A 1 0.40 -12.82 5.97
C MET A 1 1.37 -12.51 4.85
N ALA A 2 0.94 -11.66 3.92
CA ALA A 2 1.75 -11.10 2.85
C ALA A 2 2.00 -9.60 3.12
N ILE A 3 3.03 -9.05 2.46
CA ILE A 3 3.31 -7.61 2.44
C ILE A 3 3.13 -7.13 0.99
N VAL A 4 2.38 -6.05 0.81
CA VAL A 4 2.14 -5.45 -0.50
C VAL A 4 2.64 -4.02 -0.51
N ASP A 5 3.42 -3.69 -1.52
CA ASP A 5 3.76 -2.32 -1.89
C ASP A 5 2.81 -1.88 -3.02
N ILE A 6 2.00 -0.85 -2.76
CA ILE A 6 1.01 -0.32 -3.69
C ILE A 6 1.21 1.16 -4.00
N THR A 7 1.20 1.49 -5.29
CA THR A 7 1.17 2.87 -5.81
C THR A 7 -0.02 3.03 -6.73
N ILE A 8 -0.88 4.01 -6.45
CA ILE A 8 -2.07 4.33 -7.24
C ILE A 8 -1.84 5.68 -7.93
N ILE A 9 -1.94 5.68 -9.25
CA ILE A 9 -1.60 6.81 -10.11
C ILE A 9 -2.85 7.19 -10.91
N PRO A 10 -3.59 8.23 -10.50
CA PRO A 10 -4.65 8.78 -11.34
C PRO A 10 -4.01 9.42 -12.59
N ILE A 11 -4.59 9.18 -13.76
CA ILE A 11 -4.08 9.66 -15.05
C ILE A 11 -5.12 10.59 -15.67
N GLY A 12 -4.67 11.74 -16.16
CA GLY A 12 -5.54 12.74 -16.80
C GLY A 12 -6.29 13.61 -15.79
N THR A 13 -5.70 13.86 -14.62
CA THR A 13 -6.16 14.87 -13.68
C THR A 13 -5.97 16.28 -14.26
N ASN A 14 -6.79 17.24 -13.81
CA ASN A 14 -6.69 18.64 -14.24
C ASN A 14 -5.44 19.36 -13.72
N GLU A 15 -4.72 18.75 -12.77
CA GLU A 15 -3.52 19.30 -12.14
C GLU A 15 -2.47 18.20 -11.89
N PRO A 16 -1.17 18.56 -11.79
CA PRO A 16 -0.10 17.58 -11.53
C PRO A 16 -0.09 17.02 -10.11
N SER A 17 -0.68 17.74 -9.16
CA SER A 17 -0.72 17.31 -7.76
C SER A 17 -1.69 16.14 -7.59
N VAL A 18 -1.26 15.13 -6.85
CA VAL A 18 -2.08 13.94 -6.54
C VAL A 18 -2.27 13.73 -5.04
N SER A 19 -1.81 14.65 -4.20
CA SER A 19 -1.81 14.51 -2.74
C SER A 19 -3.22 14.32 -2.15
N GLN A 20 -4.23 14.96 -2.74
CA GLN A 20 -5.63 14.80 -2.31
C GLN A 20 -6.11 13.34 -2.46
N TYR A 21 -5.81 12.69 -3.59
CA TYR A 21 -6.15 11.29 -3.81
C TYR A 21 -5.45 10.37 -2.82
N VAL A 22 -4.16 10.64 -2.54
CA VAL A 22 -3.38 9.88 -1.56
C VAL A 22 -3.99 10.02 -0.16
N ALA A 23 -4.39 11.22 0.25
CA ALA A 23 -5.03 11.45 1.55
C ALA A 23 -6.33 10.66 1.70
N GLU A 24 -7.16 10.62 0.66
CA GLU A 24 -8.44 9.89 0.68
C GLU A 24 -8.25 8.37 0.66
N ILE A 25 -7.26 7.87 -0.08
CA ILE A 25 -6.84 6.47 -0.02
C ILE A 25 -6.48 6.08 1.42
N HIS A 26 -5.77 6.97 2.15
CA HIS A 26 -5.42 6.73 3.55
C HIS A 26 -6.60 6.81 4.51
N GLN A 27 -7.57 7.69 4.26
CA GLN A 27 -8.84 7.70 5.01
C GLN A 27 -9.61 6.40 4.83
N LEU A 28 -9.65 5.84 3.61
CA LEU A 28 -10.25 4.54 3.36
C LEU A 28 -9.47 3.41 4.06
N LEU A 29 -8.13 3.44 4.02
CA LEU A 29 -7.28 2.46 4.72
C LEU A 29 -7.53 2.43 6.22
N GLU A 30 -7.84 3.57 6.84
CA GLU A 30 -8.14 3.65 8.27
C GLU A 30 -9.38 2.80 8.64
N THR A 31 -10.32 2.62 7.72
CA THR A 31 -11.49 1.74 7.92
C THR A 31 -11.15 0.24 7.96
N TYR A 32 -9.93 -0.13 7.57
CA TYR A 32 -9.41 -1.50 7.60
C TYR A 32 -8.35 -1.72 8.70
N ASN A 33 -8.16 -0.76 9.61
CA ASN A 33 -7.08 -0.78 10.60
C ASN A 33 -7.12 -1.98 11.58
N ASP A 34 -8.27 -2.65 11.69
CA ASP A 34 -8.51 -3.85 12.47
C ASP A 34 -8.01 -5.13 11.76
N LYS A 35 -7.85 -5.06 10.43
CA LYS A 35 -7.52 -6.21 9.57
C LYS A 35 -6.16 -6.10 8.89
N VAL A 36 -5.70 -4.89 8.58
CA VAL A 36 -4.44 -4.64 7.89
C VAL A 36 -3.60 -3.61 8.64
N LYS A 37 -2.29 -3.84 8.68
CA LYS A 37 -1.34 -2.80 9.05
C LYS A 37 -0.91 -2.07 7.79
N TYR A 38 -0.67 -0.77 7.89
CA TYR A 38 -0.21 0.01 6.74
C TYR A 38 0.84 1.04 7.14
N GLN A 39 1.64 1.44 6.18
CA GLN A 39 2.66 2.47 6.33
C GLN A 39 2.74 3.30 5.05
N LEU A 40 2.51 4.61 5.19
CA LEU A 40 2.79 5.57 4.12
C LEU A 40 4.29 5.73 3.94
N THR A 41 4.74 5.76 2.70
CA THR A 41 6.11 6.14 2.31
C THR A 41 6.06 7.27 1.29
N PRO A 42 7.19 7.94 0.97
CA PRO A 42 7.20 8.99 -0.03
C PRO A 42 6.76 8.55 -1.44
N MET A 43 6.86 7.25 -1.77
CA MET A 43 6.65 6.74 -3.14
C MET A 43 5.47 5.77 -3.26
N SER A 44 4.98 5.25 -2.14
CA SER A 44 3.95 4.22 -2.12
C SER A 44 3.35 4.04 -0.73
N THR A 45 2.33 3.20 -0.62
CA THR A 45 1.82 2.71 0.67
C THR A 45 2.13 1.22 0.79
N ILE A 46 2.68 0.82 1.92
CA ILE A 46 2.90 -0.59 2.22
C ILE A 46 1.74 -1.08 3.09
N ILE A 47 1.17 -2.24 2.77
CA ILE A 47 0.10 -2.90 3.55
C ILE A 47 0.52 -4.33 3.90
N GLU A 48 0.17 -4.79 5.10
CA GLU A 48 0.49 -6.13 5.64
C GLU A 48 -0.79 -6.76 6.19
N GLY A 49 -1.07 -8.00 5.81
CA GLY A 49 -2.31 -8.68 6.16
C GLY A 49 -2.44 -10.07 5.55
N GLU A 50 -3.61 -10.69 5.71
CA GLU A 50 -3.95 -11.92 5.00
C GLU A 50 -4.21 -11.65 3.53
N LEU A 51 -3.74 -12.55 2.66
CA LEU A 51 -3.68 -12.29 1.21
C LEU A 51 -5.05 -11.97 0.59
N SER A 52 -6.10 -12.67 1.01
CA SER A 52 -7.47 -12.40 0.54
C SER A 52 -7.96 -11.01 0.93
N VAL A 53 -7.75 -10.63 2.18
CA VAL A 53 -8.09 -9.29 2.69
C VAL A 53 -7.30 -8.22 1.96
N LEU A 54 -6.01 -8.48 1.67
CA LEU A 54 -5.19 -7.55 0.92
C LEU A 54 -5.71 -7.31 -0.50
N PHE A 55 -6.21 -8.34 -1.19
CA PHE A 55 -6.86 -8.15 -2.49
C PHE A 55 -8.14 -7.32 -2.41
N GLU A 56 -8.97 -7.54 -1.38
CA GLU A 56 -10.16 -6.71 -1.13
C GLU A 56 -9.77 -5.24 -0.91
N VAL A 57 -8.77 -5.00 -0.06
CA VAL A 57 -8.25 -3.65 0.20
C VAL A 57 -7.70 -3.03 -1.08
N ILE A 58 -6.83 -3.73 -1.81
CA ILE A 58 -6.25 -3.24 -3.08
C ILE A 58 -7.35 -2.80 -4.05
N GLN A 59 -8.39 -3.61 -4.22
CA GLN A 59 -9.52 -3.26 -5.07
C GLN A 59 -10.21 -1.99 -4.57
N ALA A 60 -10.52 -1.92 -3.27
CA ALA A 60 -11.17 -0.74 -2.69
C ALA A 60 -10.33 0.54 -2.87
N LEU A 61 -9.00 0.46 -2.70
CA LEU A 61 -8.11 1.60 -2.90
C LEU A 61 -8.04 2.03 -4.37
N HIS A 62 -8.01 1.07 -5.31
CA HIS A 62 -7.98 1.35 -6.75
C HIS A 62 -9.20 2.16 -7.21
N GLU A 63 -10.35 1.94 -6.58
CA GLU A 63 -11.61 2.61 -6.91
C GLU A 63 -11.69 4.07 -6.40
N VAL A 64 -10.87 4.46 -5.42
CA VAL A 64 -10.94 5.78 -4.78
C VAL A 64 -10.87 6.92 -5.80
N PRO A 65 -9.90 6.98 -6.74
CA PRO A 65 -9.84 8.09 -7.69
C PRO A 65 -11.05 8.15 -8.64
N PHE A 66 -11.67 7.01 -8.98
CA PHE A 66 -12.86 7.00 -9.84
C PHE A 66 -14.07 7.65 -9.15
N SER A 67 -14.19 7.50 -7.83
CA SER A 67 -15.21 8.20 -7.03
C SER A 67 -15.10 9.75 -7.10
N LYS A 68 -13.96 10.26 -7.58
CA LYS A 68 -13.67 11.68 -7.79
C LYS A 68 -13.70 12.12 -9.25
N GLY A 69 -14.20 11.27 -10.13
CA GLY A 69 -14.36 11.58 -11.55
C GLY A 69 -13.10 11.37 -12.39
N VAL A 70 -12.02 10.80 -11.84
CA VAL A 70 -10.88 10.34 -12.65
C VAL A 70 -11.35 9.22 -13.57
N GLN A 71 -10.96 9.28 -14.84
CA GLN A 71 -11.40 8.31 -15.85
C GLN A 71 -10.40 7.18 -16.09
N ARG A 72 -9.16 7.33 -15.59
CA ARG A 72 -8.10 6.35 -15.76
C ARG A 72 -7.20 6.30 -14.53
N VAL A 73 -6.99 5.10 -14.01
CA VAL A 73 -6.07 4.84 -12.91
C VAL A 73 -5.09 3.76 -13.34
N ALA A 74 -3.80 3.98 -13.09
CA ALA A 74 -2.78 2.94 -13.15
C ALA A 74 -2.36 2.58 -11.74
N THR A 75 -2.33 1.29 -11.42
CA THR A 75 -1.93 0.81 -10.10
C THR A 75 -0.77 -0.17 -10.24
N ASN A 76 0.32 0.11 -9.54
CA ASN A 76 1.44 -0.81 -9.42
C ASN A 76 1.34 -1.54 -8.09
N ILE A 77 1.48 -2.87 -8.15
CA ILE A 77 1.35 -3.75 -6.98
C ILE A 77 2.55 -4.68 -6.99
N ARG A 78 3.27 -4.75 -5.87
CA ARG A 78 4.27 -5.79 -5.62
C ARG A 78 3.91 -6.54 -4.35
N ILE A 79 3.65 -7.84 -4.48
CA ILE A 79 3.29 -8.73 -3.38
C ILE A 79 4.51 -9.57 -3.01
N ASP A 80 4.89 -9.53 -1.73
CA ASP A 80 5.84 -10.46 -1.12
C ASP A 80 5.07 -11.35 -0.15
N ASP A 81 4.87 -12.60 -0.56
CA ASP A 81 4.17 -13.62 0.21
C ASP A 81 5.03 -14.87 0.30
N ARG A 82 5.40 -15.23 1.52
CA ARG A 82 6.22 -16.39 1.83
C ARG A 82 5.54 -17.22 2.90
N ARG A 83 5.55 -18.53 2.70
CA ARG A 83 4.81 -19.50 3.53
C ARG A 83 5.70 -20.25 4.51
N ASP A 84 7.01 -20.07 4.41
CA ASP A 84 8.01 -20.71 5.27
C ASP A 84 8.14 -20.03 6.65
N LYS A 85 7.73 -18.76 6.77
CA LYS A 85 7.64 -18.03 8.03
C LYS A 85 6.64 -16.88 7.92
N GLN A 86 6.17 -16.39 9.06
CA GLN A 86 5.41 -15.14 9.08
C GLN A 86 6.30 -13.94 8.73
N LEU A 87 5.76 -13.03 7.92
CA LEU A 87 6.39 -11.77 7.55
C LEU A 87 5.79 -10.64 8.37
N ILE A 88 6.68 -9.81 8.93
CA ILE A 88 6.33 -8.54 9.55
C ILE A 88 7.19 -7.45 8.91
N MET A 89 6.58 -6.35 8.47
CA MET A 89 7.25 -5.24 7.78
C MET A 89 8.44 -4.69 8.59
N SER A 90 8.27 -4.51 9.89
CA SER A 90 9.29 -3.97 10.79
C SER A 90 10.50 -4.91 10.95
N GLU A 91 10.29 -6.23 10.93
CA GLU A 91 11.37 -7.21 11.02
C GLU A 91 12.25 -7.22 9.77
N LYS A 92 11.65 -6.96 8.59
CA LYS A 92 12.39 -6.81 7.34
C LYS A 92 13.39 -5.66 7.40
N ILE A 93 12.96 -4.51 7.91
CA ILE A 93 13.83 -3.34 8.09
C ILE A 93 14.95 -3.66 9.08
N ARG A 94 14.61 -4.17 10.27
CA ARG A 94 15.58 -4.56 11.31
C ARG A 94 16.61 -5.57 10.81
N SER A 95 16.20 -6.52 9.98
CA SER A 95 17.10 -7.53 9.42
C SER A 95 18.16 -6.91 8.50
N VAL A 96 17.81 -5.87 7.75
CA VAL A 96 18.75 -5.13 6.90
C VAL A 96 19.63 -4.23 7.78
N GLU A 97 19.04 -3.45 8.69
CA GLU A 97 19.78 -2.58 9.62
C GLU A 97 20.84 -3.36 10.42
N GLY A 98 20.49 -4.54 10.93
CA GLY A 98 21.43 -5.40 11.65
C GLY A 98 22.57 -5.95 10.79
N LYS A 99 22.42 -5.98 9.46
CA LYS A 99 23.51 -6.32 8.52
C LYS A 99 24.34 -5.11 8.13
N LEU A 100 23.72 -3.92 8.05
CA LEU A 100 24.41 -2.66 7.77
C LEU A 100 25.29 -2.22 8.95
N ASN A 101 24.81 -2.42 10.18
CA ASN A 101 25.52 -2.05 11.41
C ASN A 101 26.60 -3.05 11.84
N LYS A 102 26.98 -4.00 10.96
CA LYS A 102 28.20 -4.80 11.13
C LYS A 102 29.36 -4.03 10.50
N SER A 103 29.91 -3.08 11.26
CA SER A 103 31.24 -2.50 11.06
C SER A 103 31.98 -2.52 12.38
#